data_AF-A0A1B7HN72-F1
#
_entry.id   AF-A0A1B7HN72-F1
#
_cell.length_a   1.000
_cell.length_b   1.000
_cell.length_c   1.000
_cell.angle_alpha   90.00
_cell.angle_beta   90.00
_cell.angle_gamma   90.00
#
_symmetry.space_group_name_H-M   'P 1'
#
loop_
_entity.id
_entity.type
_entity.pdbx_description
1 polymer ?
#
loop_
_entity_poly.entity_id
_entity_poly.type
_entity_poly.pdbx_seq_one_letter_code
_entity_poly.pdbx_strand_id
1 'polypeptide(L)'
;MTILTKKTLEAWKQTQFQKQGGKCQICGDKLESWNAAHGDHLHSCGNMRGLLCRGCNTYIEGKIQGLFYRAGHKNKNWSDVLRSLADYWDTDYSANPIHPNFVRDESKKFGKLTKEKMITALVKEGVDVDKTYSKDDLIEIYKAEYRKILTH
;
A
#
# COMPACT_ATOMS: atom_id res chain seq x y z
N MET A 1 0.03 36.51 12.58
CA MET A 1 -0.57 35.30 11.96
C MET A 1 -2.06 35.34 12.22
N THR A 2 -2.89 35.04 11.22
CA THR A 2 -4.36 35.12 11.34
C THR A 2 -4.95 33.73 11.42
N ILE A 3 -5.77 33.48 12.45
CA ILE A 3 -6.53 32.22 12.57
C ILE A 3 -7.70 32.29 11.58
N LEU A 4 -7.88 31.23 10.78
CA LEU A 4 -8.98 31.17 9.82
C LEU A 4 -10.31 30.87 10.55
N THR A 5 -11.33 31.67 10.27
CA THR A 5 -12.72 31.34 10.60
C THR A 5 -13.26 30.35 9.57
N LYS A 6 -14.45 29.78 9.80
CA LYS A 6 -15.09 28.90 8.81
C LYS A 6 -15.19 29.55 7.42
N LYS A 7 -15.63 30.81 7.35
CA LYS A 7 -15.78 31.55 6.08
C LYS A 7 -14.43 31.79 5.40
N THR A 8 -13.40 32.17 6.16
CA THR A 8 -12.08 32.42 5.57
C THR A 8 -11.35 31.11 5.23
N LEU A 9 -11.66 30.01 5.91
CA LEU A 9 -11.22 28.67 5.54
C LEU A 9 -11.82 28.23 4.20
N GLU A 10 -13.13 28.39 4.00
CA GLU A 10 -13.77 28.06 2.72
C GLU A 10 -13.17 28.86 1.55
N ALA A 11 -12.95 30.16 1.74
CA ALA A 11 -12.28 31.02 0.75
C ALA A 11 -10.82 30.59 0.48
N TRP A 12 -10.08 30.20 1.53
CA TRP A 12 -8.74 29.64 1.39
C TRP A 12 -8.76 28.35 0.58
N LYS A 13 -9.69 27.43 0.87
CA LYS A 13 -9.85 26.17 0.13
C LYS A 13 -10.15 26.41 -1.35
N GLN A 14 -11.04 27.34 -1.69
CA GLN A 14 -11.32 27.67 -3.09
C GLN A 14 -10.07 28.16 -3.82
N THR A 15 -9.34 29.09 -3.20
CA THR A 15 -8.09 29.63 -3.74
C THR A 15 -7.05 28.52 -3.93
N GLN A 16 -6.91 27.66 -2.92
CA GLN A 16 -5.93 26.59 -2.92
C GLN A 16 -6.26 25.49 -3.94
N PHE A 17 -7.55 25.21 -4.15
CA PHE A 17 -8.00 24.30 -5.20
C PHE A 17 -7.55 24.76 -6.58
N GLN A 18 -7.70 26.05 -6.88
CA GLN A 18 -7.23 26.62 -8.15
C GLN A 18 -5.70 26.55 -8.27
N LYS A 19 -4.97 26.92 -7.21
CA LYS A 19 -3.50 26.84 -7.18
C LYS A 19 -2.98 25.41 -7.39
N GLN A 20 -3.68 24.41 -6.86
CA GLN A 20 -3.35 22.99 -7.02
C GLN A 20 -3.91 22.37 -8.32
N GLY A 21 -4.51 23.16 -9.21
CA GLY A 21 -5.13 22.65 -10.43
C GLY A 21 -6.23 21.61 -10.19
N GLY A 22 -6.92 21.72 -9.05
CA GLY A 22 -7.94 20.78 -8.62
C GLY A 22 -7.42 19.38 -8.28
N LYS A 23 -6.15 19.25 -7.85
CA LYS A 23 -5.52 17.96 -7.52
C LYS A 23 -5.10 17.87 -6.06
N CYS A 24 -5.06 16.65 -5.53
CA CYS A 24 -4.55 16.33 -4.20
C CYS A 24 -3.04 16.60 -4.15
N GLN A 25 -2.57 17.30 -3.12
CA GLN A 25 -1.15 17.66 -3.00
C GLN A 25 -0.22 16.46 -2.78
N ILE A 26 -0.75 15.32 -2.29
CA ILE A 26 0.05 14.11 -2.00
C ILE A 26 0.00 13.13 -3.18
N CYS A 27 -1.17 12.59 -3.54
CA CYS A 27 -1.26 11.57 -4.58
C CYS A 27 -1.40 12.12 -6.01
N GLY A 28 -1.66 13.42 -6.19
CA GLY A 28 -1.85 14.03 -7.50
C GLY A 28 -3.22 13.75 -8.15
N ASP A 29 -4.05 12.92 -7.54
CA ASP A 29 -5.39 12.61 -8.06
C ASP A 29 -6.29 13.85 -8.09
N LYS A 30 -7.22 13.88 -9.05
CA LYS A 30 -8.23 14.93 -9.15
C LYS A 30 -9.12 14.94 -7.89
N LEU A 31 -9.26 16.11 -7.30
CA LEU A 31 -10.23 16.37 -6.25
C LEU A 31 -11.60 16.60 -6.88
N GLU A 32 -12.64 16.00 -6.29
CA GLU A 32 -14.02 16.16 -6.76
C GLU A 32 -14.44 17.63 -6.78
N SER A 33 -14.14 18.36 -5.71
CA SER A 33 -14.38 19.79 -5.59
C SER A 33 -13.52 20.38 -4.46
N TRP A 34 -13.47 21.71 -4.39
CA TRP A 34 -12.85 22.40 -3.25
C TRP A 34 -13.60 22.14 -1.93
N ASN A 35 -14.92 21.88 -1.97
CA ASN A 35 -15.71 21.70 -0.75
C ASN A 35 -15.46 20.32 -0.11
N ALA A 36 -15.29 19.29 -0.94
CA ALA A 36 -15.08 17.91 -0.53
C ALA A 36 -13.63 17.62 -0.12
N ALA A 37 -12.67 18.41 -0.63
CA ALA A 37 -11.27 18.31 -0.25
C ALA A 37 -11.04 18.72 1.22
N HIS A 38 -10.01 18.16 1.86
CA HIS A 38 -9.63 18.51 3.23
C HIS A 38 -8.49 19.51 3.23
N GLY A 39 -8.60 20.59 4.02
CA GLY A 39 -7.50 21.53 4.24
C GLY A 39 -6.58 21.00 5.33
N ASP A 40 -5.44 20.45 4.93
CA ASP A 40 -4.43 19.90 5.84
C ASP A 40 -3.61 21.00 6.53
N HIS A 41 -3.06 20.72 7.70
CA HIS A 41 -2.25 21.66 8.48
C HIS A 41 -1.10 21.00 9.25
N LEU A 42 -0.07 21.78 9.56
CA LEU A 42 1.03 21.36 10.43
C LEU A 42 0.54 21.28 11.88
N HIS A 43 0.48 20.07 12.46
CA HIS A 43 0.05 19.88 13.85
C HIS A 43 0.98 20.53 14.90
N SER A 44 2.23 20.83 14.54
CA SER A 44 3.20 21.47 15.44
C SER A 44 2.95 22.97 15.65
N CYS A 45 2.44 23.68 14.64
CA CYS A 45 2.33 25.15 14.65
C CYS A 45 1.02 25.70 14.05
N GLY A 46 0.14 24.83 13.55
CA GLY A 46 -1.19 25.18 13.03
C GLY A 46 -1.21 25.76 11.61
N ASN A 47 -0.05 25.95 10.97
CA ASN A 47 0.00 26.52 9.62
C ASN A 47 -0.64 25.57 8.58
N MET A 48 -1.50 26.12 7.73
CA MET A 48 -2.11 25.38 6.62
C MET A 48 -1.04 24.85 5.66
N ARG A 49 -1.27 23.64 5.13
CA ARG A 49 -0.45 23.05 4.07
C ARG A 49 -1.16 23.16 2.72
N GLY A 50 -1.92 22.13 2.33
CA GLY A 50 -2.61 22.06 1.05
C GLY A 50 -3.95 21.34 1.15
N LEU A 51 -4.62 21.21 0.01
CA LEU A 51 -5.82 20.39 -0.11
C LEU A 51 -5.47 18.94 -0.41
N LEU A 52 -6.08 18.03 0.37
CA LEU A 52 -5.91 16.59 0.26
C LEU A 52 -7.25 15.91 -0.03
N CYS A 53 -7.21 14.77 -0.72
CA CYS A 53 -8.34 13.86 -0.77
C CYS A 53 -8.53 13.19 0.60
N ARG A 54 -9.73 12.66 0.87
CA ARG A 54 -10.04 11.94 2.11
C ARG A 54 -9.05 10.80 2.39
N GLY A 55 -8.67 10.07 1.34
CA GLY A 55 -7.68 8.99 1.38
C GLY A 55 -6.35 9.44 1.99
N CYS A 56 -5.76 10.47 1.38
CA CYS A 56 -4.48 11.02 1.81
C CYS A 56 -4.56 11.66 3.20
N ASN A 57 -5.59 12.47 3.47
CA ASN A 57 -5.72 13.18 4.74
C ASN A 57 -5.90 12.21 5.93
N THR A 58 -6.81 11.25 5.81
CA THR A 58 -7.15 10.37 6.93
C THR A 58 -6.19 9.20 7.07
N TYR A 59 -5.81 8.55 5.97
CA TYR A 59 -5.09 7.27 6.03
C TYR A 59 -3.59 7.40 5.78
N ILE A 60 -3.16 8.31 4.91
CA ILE A 60 -1.73 8.50 4.64
C ILE A 60 -1.17 9.43 5.71
N GLU A 61 -1.54 10.71 5.71
CA GLU A 61 -1.02 11.70 6.67
C GLU A 61 -1.37 11.32 8.11
N GLY A 62 -2.68 11.20 8.42
CA GLY A 62 -3.13 11.00 9.80
C GLY A 62 -2.71 9.66 10.43
N LYS A 63 -2.80 8.53 9.70
CA LYS A 63 -2.45 7.22 10.29
C LYS A 63 -0.95 6.93 10.28
N ILE A 64 -0.20 7.33 9.25
CA ILE A 64 1.25 7.05 9.20
C ILE A 64 1.95 7.72 10.39
N GLN A 65 1.60 8.97 10.69
CA GLN A 65 2.06 9.67 11.89
C GLN A 65 1.82 8.85 13.17
N GLY A 66 0.60 8.33 13.35
CA GLY A 66 0.26 7.49 14.51
C GLY A 66 1.00 6.15 14.53
N LEU A 67 1.29 5.56 13.36
CA LEU A 67 2.04 4.31 13.26
C LEU A 67 3.50 4.49 13.64
N PHE A 68 4.18 5.54 13.16
CA PHE A 68 5.55 5.83 13.56
C PHE A 68 5.68 6.05 15.07
N TYR A 69 4.71 6.76 15.66
CA TYR A 69 4.67 6.96 17.09
C TYR A 69 4.54 5.64 17.88
N ARG A 70 3.63 4.74 17.45
CA ARG A 70 3.41 3.43 18.09
C ARG A 70 4.56 2.45 17.87
N ALA A 71 5.26 2.55 16.74
CA ALA A 71 6.42 1.73 16.41
C ALA A 71 7.71 2.15 17.17
N GLY A 72 7.64 3.18 18.03
CA GLY A 72 8.80 3.63 18.82
C GLY A 72 9.70 4.64 18.10
N HIS A 73 9.31 5.14 16.92
CA HIS A 73 10.11 6.09 16.13
C HIS A 73 9.81 7.56 16.47
N LYS A 74 9.49 7.85 17.74
CA LYS A 74 9.06 9.19 18.20
C LYS A 74 10.13 10.28 17.99
N ASN A 75 11.40 9.90 18.07
CA ASN A 75 12.54 10.82 17.97
C ASN A 75 13.18 10.85 16.58
N LYS A 76 12.57 10.18 15.59
CA LYS A 76 13.08 10.18 14.21
C LYS A 76 12.38 11.26 13.39
N ASN A 77 13.09 11.81 12.41
CA ASN A 77 12.46 12.60 11.36
C ASN A 77 11.71 11.65 10.42
N TRP A 78 10.38 11.67 10.47
CA TRP A 78 9.56 10.74 9.70
C TRP A 78 9.63 10.98 8.19
N SER A 79 9.87 12.22 7.74
CA SER A 79 10.08 12.48 6.32
C SER A 79 11.31 11.77 5.78
N ASP A 80 12.40 11.74 6.55
CA ASP A 80 13.62 11.03 6.16
C ASP A 80 13.38 9.52 6.15
N VAL A 81 12.67 8.99 7.17
CA VAL A 81 12.32 7.56 7.21
C VAL A 81 11.43 7.16 6.02
N LEU A 82 10.46 8.00 5.64
CA LEU A 82 9.60 7.73 4.48
C LEU A 82 10.37 7.76 3.16
N ARG A 83 11.35 8.67 3.00
CA ARG A 83 12.24 8.65 1.82
C ARG A 83 13.09 7.39 1.80
N SER A 84 13.73 7.03 2.92
CA SER A 84 14.50 5.79 2.99
C SER A 84 13.65 4.54 2.76
N LEU A 85 12.36 4.55 3.15
CA LEU A 85 11.43 3.46 2.85
C LEU A 85 11.12 3.39 1.35
N ALA A 86 10.93 4.52 0.69
CA ALA A 86 10.76 4.58 -0.76
C ALA A 86 12.01 4.04 -1.47
N ASP A 87 13.20 4.51 -1.11
CA ASP A 87 14.47 4.04 -1.66
C ASP A 87 14.66 2.52 -1.44
N TYR A 88 14.29 2.03 -0.26
CA TYR A 88 14.31 0.60 0.06
C TYR A 88 13.34 -0.21 -0.84
N TRP A 89 12.13 0.28 -1.10
CA TRP A 89 11.19 -0.39 -1.99
C TRP A 89 11.60 -0.36 -3.46
N ASP A 90 12.27 0.71 -3.90
CA ASP A 90 12.71 0.88 -5.29
C ASP A 90 14.01 0.11 -5.60
N THR A 91 14.67 -0.44 -4.58
CA THR A 91 15.89 -1.23 -4.75
C THR A 91 15.59 -2.57 -5.43
N ASP A 92 16.38 -2.93 -6.45
CA ASP A 92 16.31 -4.25 -7.07
C ASP A 92 16.91 -5.33 -6.16
N TYR A 93 16.07 -6.27 -5.73
CA TYR A 93 16.45 -7.42 -4.90
C TYR A 93 16.37 -8.76 -5.64
N SER A 94 16.25 -8.76 -6.97
CA SER A 94 16.10 -9.97 -7.78
C SER A 94 17.23 -10.98 -7.60
N ALA A 95 18.44 -10.52 -7.24
CA ALA A 95 19.60 -11.36 -6.96
C ALA A 95 19.68 -11.90 -5.51
N ASN A 96 18.77 -11.49 -4.62
CA ASN A 96 18.82 -11.90 -3.21
C ASN A 96 18.19 -13.29 -2.98
N PRO A 97 18.57 -13.97 -1.88
CA PRO A 97 17.93 -15.22 -1.48
C PRO A 97 16.44 -15.06 -1.16
N ILE A 98 15.69 -16.14 -1.38
CA ILE A 98 14.25 -16.18 -1.15
C ILE A 98 13.94 -16.53 0.32
N HIS A 99 13.00 -15.82 0.93
CA HIS A 99 12.58 -16.06 2.31
C HIS A 99 11.89 -17.45 2.44
N PRO A 100 12.21 -18.28 3.46
CA PRO A 100 11.70 -19.66 3.57
C PRO A 100 10.17 -19.76 3.67
N ASN A 101 9.51 -18.76 4.27
CA ASN A 101 8.04 -18.68 4.31
C ASN A 101 7.39 -18.41 2.95
N PHE A 102 8.13 -17.99 1.92
CA PHE A 102 7.55 -17.60 0.64
C PHE A 102 6.80 -18.77 -0.01
N VAL A 103 7.40 -19.96 0.00
CA VAL A 103 6.75 -21.20 -0.47
C VAL A 103 5.40 -21.41 0.23
N ARG A 104 5.36 -21.28 1.55
CA ARG A 104 4.13 -21.46 2.33
C ARG A 104 3.08 -20.43 1.95
N ASP A 105 3.49 -19.19 1.75
CA ASP A 105 2.57 -18.09 1.45
C ASP A 105 1.98 -18.23 0.04
N GLU A 106 2.78 -18.69 -0.93
CA GLU A 106 2.30 -19.06 -2.27
C GLU A 106 1.36 -20.28 -2.23
N SER A 107 1.69 -21.33 -1.47
CA SER A 107 0.78 -22.47 -1.28
C SER A 107 -0.56 -22.06 -0.66
N LYS A 108 -0.57 -21.11 0.29
CA LYS A 108 -1.80 -20.56 0.86
C LYS A 108 -2.62 -19.79 -0.17
N LYS A 109 -1.99 -19.06 -1.09
CA LYS A 109 -2.69 -18.39 -2.20
C LYS A 109 -3.28 -19.42 -3.17
N PHE A 110 -2.50 -20.43 -3.54
CA PHE A 110 -2.95 -21.54 -4.38
C PHE A 110 -4.15 -22.27 -3.78
N GLY A 111 -4.14 -22.55 -2.47
CA GLY A 111 -5.25 -23.22 -1.78
C GLY A 111 -6.59 -22.46 -1.79
N LYS A 112 -6.58 -21.13 -2.02
CA LYS A 112 -7.80 -20.32 -2.17
C LYS A 112 -8.49 -20.50 -3.52
N LEU A 113 -7.83 -21.12 -4.50
CA LEU A 113 -8.42 -21.41 -5.81
C LEU A 113 -9.47 -22.52 -5.70
N THR A 114 -10.33 -22.61 -6.73
CA THR A 114 -11.20 -23.78 -6.89
C THR A 114 -10.37 -24.98 -7.32
N LYS A 115 -10.88 -26.18 -7.07
CA LYS A 115 -10.17 -27.44 -7.40
C LYS A 115 -9.82 -27.51 -8.89
N GLU A 116 -10.74 -27.08 -9.76
CA GLU A 116 -10.54 -27.06 -11.22
C GLU A 116 -9.40 -26.12 -11.62
N LYS A 117 -9.33 -24.94 -10.99
CA LYS A 117 -8.25 -23.97 -11.25
C LYS A 117 -6.90 -24.47 -10.74
N MET A 118 -6.88 -25.19 -9.62
CA MET A 118 -5.67 -25.81 -9.08
C MET A 118 -5.10 -26.88 -10.02
N ILE A 119 -5.95 -27.79 -10.48
CA ILE A 119 -5.58 -28.82 -11.47
C ILE A 119 -5.08 -28.16 -12.75
N THR A 120 -5.81 -27.17 -13.28
CA THR A 120 -5.43 -26.46 -14.51
C THR A 120 -4.05 -25.80 -14.38
N ALA A 121 -3.77 -25.16 -13.25
CA ALA A 121 -2.47 -24.54 -13.00
C ALA A 121 -1.34 -25.57 -12.94
N LEU A 122 -1.53 -26.68 -12.23
CA LEU A 122 -0.52 -27.74 -12.12
C LEU A 122 -0.26 -28.46 -13.45
N VAL A 123 -1.31 -28.80 -14.20
CA VAL A 123 -1.20 -29.41 -15.53
C VAL A 123 -0.48 -28.48 -16.50
N LYS A 124 -0.71 -27.17 -16.42
CA LYS A 124 -0.01 -26.18 -17.26
C LYS A 124 1.51 -26.18 -17.00
N GLU A 125 1.92 -26.42 -15.75
CA GLU A 125 3.32 -26.58 -15.36
C GLU A 125 3.86 -28.01 -15.61
N GLY A 126 3.10 -28.86 -16.31
CA GLY A 126 3.51 -30.23 -16.67
C GLY A 126 3.35 -31.26 -15.55
N VAL A 127 2.64 -30.93 -14.48
CA VAL A 127 2.38 -31.86 -13.37
C VAL A 127 1.16 -32.73 -13.68
N ASP A 128 1.32 -34.05 -13.62
CA ASP A 128 0.25 -35.00 -13.86
C ASP A 128 -0.69 -35.09 -12.64
N VAL A 129 -1.80 -34.36 -12.69
CA VAL A 129 -2.87 -34.36 -11.69
C VAL A 129 -4.23 -34.30 -12.35
N ASP A 130 -5.23 -34.91 -11.70
CA ASP A 130 -6.60 -34.94 -12.21
C ASP A 130 -7.65 -34.67 -11.11
N LYS A 131 -8.92 -34.93 -11.42
CA LYS A 131 -10.05 -34.69 -10.51
C LYS A 131 -10.10 -35.64 -9.32
N THR A 132 -9.31 -36.71 -9.28
CA THR A 132 -9.27 -37.68 -8.18
C THR A 132 -8.56 -37.14 -6.94
N TYR A 133 -7.56 -36.28 -7.13
CA TYR A 133 -6.80 -35.66 -6.03
C TYR A 133 -7.67 -34.74 -5.17
N SER A 134 -7.52 -34.76 -3.85
CA SER A 134 -8.18 -33.78 -2.99
C SER A 134 -7.54 -32.39 -3.10
N LYS A 135 -8.19 -31.35 -2.58
CA LYS A 135 -7.56 -30.02 -2.54
C LYS A 135 -6.28 -30.00 -1.70
N ASP A 136 -6.24 -30.76 -0.62
CA ASP A 136 -5.07 -30.81 0.26
C ASP A 136 -3.89 -31.52 -0.43
N ASP A 137 -4.16 -32.60 -1.17
CA ASP A 137 -3.15 -33.28 -1.98
C ASP A 137 -2.54 -32.33 -3.03
N LEU A 138 -3.39 -31.59 -3.75
CA LEU A 138 -2.96 -30.62 -4.75
C LEU A 138 -2.11 -29.49 -4.15
N ILE A 139 -2.39 -29.06 -2.91
CA ILE A 139 -1.59 -28.04 -2.21
C ILE A 139 -0.19 -28.57 -1.87
N GLU A 140 -0.08 -29.79 -1.35
CA GLU A 140 1.23 -30.37 -1.02
C GLU A 140 2.06 -30.69 -2.27
N ILE A 141 1.41 -31.13 -3.36
CA ILE A 141 2.07 -31.26 -4.68
C ILE A 141 2.60 -29.91 -5.15
N TYR A 142 1.74 -28.88 -5.16
CA TYR A 142 2.15 -27.53 -5.57
C TYR A 142 3.34 -27.01 -4.74
N LYS A 143 3.32 -27.20 -3.43
CA LYS A 143 4.39 -26.78 -2.53
C LYS A 143 5.72 -27.49 -2.82
N ALA A 144 5.68 -28.77 -3.16
CA ALA A 144 6.87 -29.54 -3.53
C ALA A 144 7.45 -29.06 -4.87
N GLU A 145 6.60 -28.91 -5.89
CA GLU A 145 7.02 -28.43 -7.21
C GLU A 145 7.52 -26.98 -7.17
N TYR A 146 6.82 -26.10 -6.44
CA TYR A 146 7.22 -24.71 -6.31
C TYR A 146 8.59 -24.54 -5.65
N ARG A 147 8.93 -25.40 -4.67
CA ARG A 147 10.30 -25.41 -4.10
C ARG A 147 11.36 -25.74 -5.13
N LYS A 148 11.11 -26.75 -5.98
CA LYS A 148 12.06 -27.13 -7.03
C LYS A 148 12.31 -25.96 -7.98
N ILE A 149 11.26 -25.28 -8.41
CA ILE A 149 11.33 -24.10 -9.29
C ILE A 149 12.21 -23.01 -8.67
N LEU A 150 12.14 -22.79 -7.35
CA LEU A 150 12.93 -21.76 -6.67
C LEU A 150 14.40 -22.15 -6.43
N THR A 151 14.75 -23.42 -6.60
CA THR A 151 16.10 -23.95 -6.38
C THR A 151 16.85 -24.31 -7.66
N HIS A 152 16.21 -24.12 -8.82
CA HIS A 152 16.74 -24.36 -10.17
C HIS A 152 16.81 -23.05 -10.95
#